data_AF-A0A397ESZ9-F1
#
_entry.id   AF-A0A397ESZ9-F1
#
_cell.length_a   1.000
_cell.length_b   1.000
_cell.length_c   1.000
_cell.angle_alpha   90.00
_cell.angle_beta   90.00
_cell.angle_gamma   90.00
#
_symmetry.space_group_name_H-M   'P 1'
#
loop_
_entity.id
_entity.type
_entity.pdbx_description
1 polymer ?
#
loop_
_entity_poly.entity_id
_entity_poly.type
_entity_poly.pdbx_seq_one_letter_code
_entity_poly.pdbx_strand_id
1 'polypeptide(L)'
;MIIRYSGYSSPKYPHPSSMAEEYRRRLDNNVESLIENFRGLVTVSKIKDRTQTSRQALQSSVYATTLVHAGESLLKLIAELKLSLTLNDFEGINQQVDATSESLKEKCDDVDTSIEHLCSDVAAALFELENHYAQSKWRHPTPDGAANPPLLP
;
A
#
# COMPACT_ATOMS: atom_id res chain seq x y z
N MET A 1 24.14 20.69 9.77
CA MET A 1 23.09 20.48 10.81
C MET A 1 22.37 19.19 10.45
N ILE A 2 22.70 18.07 11.10
CA ILE A 2 22.14 16.75 10.79
C ILE A 2 20.89 16.58 11.65
N ILE A 3 19.72 16.73 11.04
CA ILE A 3 18.44 16.48 11.70
C ILE A 3 18.27 14.96 11.81
N ARG A 4 18.51 14.42 13.00
CA ARG A 4 18.15 13.04 13.33
C ARG A 4 16.63 12.99 13.48
N TYR A 5 15.94 12.28 12.60
CA TYR A 5 14.54 11.96 12.79
C TYR A 5 14.39 11.05 14.01
N SER A 6 13.89 11.66 15.08
CA SER A 6 13.47 11.02 16.32
C SER A 6 12.35 10.03 16.03
N GLY A 7 12.41 8.88 16.70
CA GLY A 7 11.58 7.71 16.43
C GLY A 7 10.09 8.02 16.30
N TYR A 8 9.56 7.73 15.11
CA TYR A 8 8.18 7.31 14.99
C TYR A 8 8.07 5.96 15.68
N SER A 9 7.53 5.96 16.90
CA SER A 9 6.96 4.74 17.48
C SER A 9 5.84 4.30 16.55
N SER A 10 6.11 3.32 15.69
CA SER A 10 5.08 2.70 14.85
C SER A 10 3.93 2.27 15.76
N PRO A 11 2.67 2.59 15.40
CA PRO A 11 1.54 1.99 16.09
C PRO A 11 1.77 0.47 16.05
N LYS A 12 1.74 -0.18 17.22
CA LYS A 12 1.95 -1.63 17.31
C LYS A 12 0.79 -2.30 16.58
N TYR A 13 0.93 -2.50 15.28
CA TYR A 13 0.09 -3.42 14.53
C TYR A 13 0.20 -4.77 15.24
N PRO A 14 -0.92 -5.42 15.56
CA PRO A 14 -0.88 -6.73 16.18
C PRO A 14 -0.01 -7.64 15.32
N HIS A 15 0.95 -8.31 15.94
CA HIS A 15 1.86 -9.20 15.22
C HIS A 15 1.03 -10.21 14.40
N PRO A 16 1.40 -10.55 13.14
CA PRO A 16 0.64 -11.47 12.30
C PRO A 16 0.25 -12.78 13.00
N SER A 17 1.13 -13.30 13.87
CA SER A 17 0.85 -14.48 14.73
C SER A 17 -0.32 -14.25 15.69
N SER A 18 -0.41 -13.08 16.34
CA SER A 18 -1.47 -12.77 17.29
C SER A 18 -2.84 -12.67 16.62
N MET A 19 -2.88 -12.17 15.38
CA MET A 19 -4.13 -12.09 14.61
C MET A 19 -4.55 -13.48 14.10
N ALA A 20 -3.59 -14.29 13.63
CA ALA A 20 -3.84 -15.67 13.23
C ALA A 20 -4.33 -16.53 14.41
N GLU A 21 -3.76 -16.35 15.60
CA GLU A 21 -4.19 -17.02 16.83
C GLU A 21 -5.61 -16.61 17.24
N GLU A 22 -5.97 -15.33 17.12
CA GLU A 22 -7.34 -14.85 17.36
C GLU A 22 -8.34 -15.48 16.39
N TYR A 23 -8.03 -15.48 15.08
CA TYR A 23 -8.88 -16.11 14.08
C TYR A 23 -9.04 -17.61 14.32
N ARG A 24 -7.98 -18.30 14.72
CA ARG A 24 -8.02 -19.73 15.04
C ARG A 24 -8.89 -20.01 16.27
N ARG A 25 -8.72 -19.23 17.34
CA ARG A 25 -9.56 -19.33 18.54
C ARG A 25 -11.03 -19.10 18.21
N ARG A 26 -11.35 -18.08 17.41
CA ARG A 26 -12.72 -17.79 16.97
C ARG A 26 -13.29 -18.92 16.11
N LEU A 27 -12.48 -19.50 15.21
CA LEU A 27 -12.89 -20.64 14.40
C LEU A 27 -13.27 -21.83 15.30
N ASP A 28 -12.36 -22.23 16.20
CA ASP A 28 -12.54 -23.37 17.09
C ASP A 28 -13.80 -23.21 17.95
N ASN A 29 -13.98 -22.03 18.57
CA ASN A 29 -15.16 -21.72 19.38
C ASN A 29 -16.47 -21.82 18.59
N ASN A 30 -16.50 -21.30 17.35
CA ASN A 30 -17.71 -21.33 16.54
C ASN A 30 -18.02 -22.75 16.02
N VAL A 31 -17.00 -23.54 15.67
CA VAL A 31 -17.18 -24.93 15.27
C VAL A 31 -17.68 -25.78 16.43
N GLU A 32 -17.09 -25.62 17.62
CA GLU A 32 -17.55 -26.31 18.83
C GLU A 32 -19.00 -25.96 19.16
N SER A 33 -19.35 -24.66 19.10
CA SER A 33 -20.72 -24.20 19.28
C SER A 33 -21.68 -24.82 18.25
N LEU A 34 -21.29 -24.92 16.98
CA LEU A 34 -22.13 -25.57 15.96
C LEU A 34 -22.40 -27.04 16.31
N ILE A 35 -21.36 -27.78 16.67
CA ILE A 35 -21.44 -29.21 17.00
C ILE A 35 -22.34 -29.42 18.22
N GLU A 36 -22.13 -28.65 19.28
CA GLU A 36 -22.88 -28.82 20.53
C GLU A 36 -24.36 -28.44 20.36
N ASN A 37 -24.66 -27.33 19.67
CA ASN A 37 -26.04 -26.93 19.42
C ASN A 37 -26.77 -27.93 18.52
N PHE A 38 -26.11 -28.47 17.50
CA PHE A 38 -26.70 -29.51 16.65
C PHE A 38 -26.94 -30.81 17.42
N ARG A 39 -25.98 -31.22 18.26
CA ARG A 39 -26.12 -32.38 19.16
C ARG A 39 -27.28 -32.20 20.14
N GLY A 40 -27.44 -30.99 20.69
CA GLY A 40 -28.56 -30.58 21.53
C GLY A 40 -29.90 -30.72 20.80
N LEU A 41 -29.98 -30.19 19.58
CA LEU A 41 -31.18 -30.28 18.73
C LEU A 41 -31.59 -31.74 18.50
N VAL A 42 -30.66 -32.58 18.03
CA VAL A 42 -30.90 -34.02 17.80
C VAL A 42 -31.34 -34.73 19.08
N THR A 43 -30.78 -34.34 20.23
CA THR A 43 -31.12 -34.95 21.52
C THR A 43 -32.54 -34.58 21.96
N VAL A 44 -32.95 -33.31 21.80
CA VAL A 44 -34.30 -32.83 22.13
C VAL A 44 -35.35 -33.38 21.16
N SER A 45 -34.98 -33.60 19.88
CA SER A 45 -35.88 -34.20 18.89
C SER A 45 -36.16 -35.69 19.11
N LYS A 46 -35.37 -36.40 19.92
CA LYS A 46 -35.65 -37.80 20.27
C LYS A 46 -36.89 -37.88 21.16
N ILE A 47 -38.01 -38.31 20.58
CA ILE A 47 -39.28 -38.51 21.27
C ILE A 47 -39.11 -39.63 22.31
N LYS A 48 -39.07 -39.27 23.59
CA LYS A 48 -39.09 -40.22 24.71
C LYS A 48 -40.48 -40.36 25.36
N ASP A 49 -41.28 -39.30 25.33
CA ASP A 49 -42.65 -39.26 25.84
C ASP A 49 -43.56 -38.54 24.85
N ARG A 50 -44.81 -39.00 24.72
CA ARG A 50 -45.79 -38.47 23.74
C ARG A 50 -46.23 -37.03 24.05
N THR A 51 -45.90 -36.52 25.23
CA THR A 51 -46.15 -35.14 25.65
C THR A 51 -44.95 -34.26 25.29
N GLN A 52 -45.00 -33.66 24.10
CA GLN A 52 -44.08 -32.59 23.75
C GLN A 52 -44.30 -31.42 24.72
N THR A 53 -43.37 -31.23 25.65
CA THR A 53 -43.50 -30.18 26.66
C THR A 53 -43.09 -28.83 26.07
N SER A 54 -43.78 -27.75 26.43
CA SER A 54 -43.43 -26.37 26.02
C SER A 54 -41.95 -26.04 26.28
N ARG A 55 -41.37 -26.62 27.35
CA ARG A 55 -39.93 -26.54 27.66
C ARG A 55 -39.03 -27.11 26.56
N GLN A 56 -39.36 -28.26 26.00
CA GLN A 56 -38.57 -28.89 24.92
C GLN A 56 -38.65 -28.07 23.62
N ALA A 57 -39.83 -27.51 23.32
CA ALA A 57 -40.00 -26.62 22.17
C ALA A 57 -39.14 -25.35 22.30
N LEU A 58 -39.12 -24.72 23.48
CA LEU A 58 -38.25 -23.58 23.75
C LEU A 58 -36.76 -23.96 23.63
N GLN A 59 -36.36 -25.08 24.23
CA GLN A 59 -34.97 -25.54 24.19
C GLN A 59 -34.51 -25.82 22.75
N SER A 60 -35.35 -26.45 21.94
CA SER A 60 -35.06 -26.67 20.51
C SER A 60 -34.92 -25.35 19.74
N SER A 61 -35.74 -24.35 20.06
CA SER A 61 -35.65 -23.02 19.45
C SER A 61 -34.34 -22.32 19.80
N VAL A 62 -33.91 -22.41 21.07
CA VAL A 62 -32.61 -21.88 21.51
C VAL A 62 -31.47 -22.55 20.76
N TYR A 63 -31.44 -23.89 20.71
CA TYR A 63 -30.40 -24.61 19.96
C TYR A 63 -30.36 -24.21 18.48
N ALA A 64 -31.51 -24.11 17.82
CA ALA A 64 -31.58 -23.67 16.43
C ALA A 64 -31.06 -22.24 16.24
N THR A 65 -31.45 -21.33 17.14
CA THR A 65 -31.04 -19.92 17.08
C THR A 65 -29.53 -19.77 17.29
N THR A 66 -28.97 -20.42 18.32
CA THR A 66 -27.54 -20.36 18.60
C THR A 66 -26.71 -21.06 17.52
N LEU A 67 -27.24 -22.12 16.90
CA LEU A 67 -26.61 -22.77 15.74
C LEU A 67 -26.50 -21.81 14.56
N VAL A 68 -27.59 -21.12 14.20
CA VAL A 68 -27.58 -20.11 13.12
C VAL A 68 -26.59 -18.99 13.45
N HIS A 69 -26.58 -18.50 14.69
CA HIS A 69 -25.67 -17.46 15.14
C HIS A 69 -24.19 -17.85 15.03
N ALA A 70 -23.84 -19.10 15.38
CA ALA A 70 -22.47 -19.62 15.22
C ALA A 70 -22.09 -19.70 13.72
N GLY A 71 -23.03 -20.11 12.87
CA GLY A 71 -22.85 -20.11 11.41
C GLY A 71 -22.62 -18.71 10.83
N GLU A 72 -23.42 -17.73 11.23
CA GLU A 72 -23.23 -16.33 10.84
C GLU A 72 -21.87 -15.78 11.31
N SER A 73 -21.47 -16.12 12.54
CA SER A 73 -20.17 -15.72 13.09
C SER A 73 -18.99 -16.31 12.32
N LEU A 74 -19.10 -17.54 11.83
CA LEU A 74 -18.11 -18.14 10.91
C LEU A 74 -18.07 -17.41 9.57
N LEU A 75 -19.21 -17.07 8.99
CA LEU A 75 -19.26 -16.33 7.72
C LEU A 75 -18.60 -14.95 7.85
N LYS A 76 -18.82 -14.26 8.98
CA LYS A 76 -18.13 -13.00 9.29
C LYS A 76 -16.62 -13.20 9.40
N LEU A 77 -16.17 -14.24 10.11
CA LEU A 77 -14.74 -14.58 10.22
C LEU A 77 -14.10 -14.84 8.84
N ILE A 78 -14.78 -15.55 7.95
CA ILE A 78 -14.31 -15.80 6.58
C ILE A 78 -14.18 -14.47 5.80
N ALA A 79 -15.16 -13.57 5.93
CA ALA A 79 -15.10 -12.27 5.28
C ALA A 79 -13.93 -11.41 5.80
N GLU A 80 -13.69 -11.41 7.11
CA GLU A 80 -12.54 -10.73 7.73
C GLU A 80 -11.20 -11.30 7.23
N LEU A 81 -11.07 -12.63 7.15
CA LEU A 81 -9.87 -13.29 6.62
C LEU A 81 -9.60 -12.88 5.17
N LYS A 82 -10.62 -12.91 4.31
CA LYS A 82 -10.50 -12.46 2.91
C LYS A 82 -10.05 -11.00 2.84
N LEU A 83 -10.65 -10.12 3.63
CA LEU A 83 -10.27 -8.72 3.68
C LEU A 83 -8.82 -8.53 4.13
N SER A 84 -8.37 -9.28 5.14
CA SER A 84 -7.00 -9.20 5.66
C SER A 84 -5.95 -9.57 4.61
N LEU A 85 -6.21 -10.61 3.80
CA LEU A 85 -5.33 -11.02 2.71
C LEU A 85 -5.30 -9.97 1.61
N THR A 86 -6.47 -9.47 1.20
CA THR A 86 -6.58 -8.44 0.18
C THR A 86 -5.85 -7.15 0.58
N LEU A 87 -6.01 -6.69 1.83
CA LEU A 87 -5.36 -5.47 2.31
C LEU A 87 -3.84 -5.61 2.41
N ASN A 88 -3.34 -6.76 2.85
CA ASN A 88 -1.90 -7.03 2.93
C ASN A 88 -1.24 -6.95 1.55
N ASP A 89 -1.90 -7.46 0.51
CA ASP A 89 -1.40 -7.35 -0.87
C ASP A 89 -1.32 -5.88 -1.34
N PHE A 90 -2.29 -5.04 -0.99
CA PHE A 90 -2.26 -3.61 -1.34
C PHE A 90 -1.12 -2.84 -0.66
N GLU A 91 -0.83 -3.14 0.61
CA GLU A 91 0.26 -2.48 1.33
C GLU A 91 1.63 -2.80 0.71
N GLY A 92 1.86 -4.07 0.37
CA GLY A 92 3.09 -4.50 -0.32
C GLY A 92 3.23 -3.87 -1.71
N ILE A 93 2.14 -3.81 -2.47
CA ILE A 93 2.12 -3.15 -3.79
C ILE A 93 2.43 -1.65 -3.65
N ASN A 94 1.83 -0.96 -2.68
CA ASN A 94 2.11 0.47 -2.45
C ASN A 94 3.58 0.71 -2.11
N GLN A 95 4.17 -0.09 -1.22
CA GLN A 95 5.60 0.02 -0.89
C GLN A 95 6.47 -0.19 -2.13
N GLN A 96 6.11 -1.13 -3.01
CA GLN A 96 6.83 -1.37 -4.26
C GLN A 96 6.68 -0.20 -5.25
N VAL A 97 5.49 0.39 -5.35
CA VAL A 97 5.23 1.58 -6.16
C VAL A 97 6.05 2.77 -5.66
N ASP A 98 6.06 3.02 -4.35
CA ASP A 98 6.82 4.10 -3.73
C ASP A 98 8.32 3.94 -3.97
N ALA A 99 8.88 2.73 -3.75
CA ALA A 99 10.29 2.45 -4.01
C ALA A 99 10.66 2.62 -5.49
N THR A 100 9.77 2.20 -6.40
CA THR A 100 9.98 2.37 -7.84
C THR A 100 9.94 3.84 -8.24
N SER A 101 9.00 4.60 -7.68
CA SER A 101 8.85 6.03 -7.91
C SER A 101 10.10 6.80 -7.45
N GLU A 102 10.62 6.47 -6.26
CA GLU A 102 11.84 7.06 -5.72
C GLU A 102 13.06 6.74 -6.61
N SER A 103 13.23 5.47 -7.02
CA SER A 103 14.32 5.08 -7.91
C SER A 103 14.24 5.74 -9.30
N LEU A 104 13.03 5.91 -9.84
CA LEU A 104 12.86 6.63 -11.11
C LEU A 104 13.19 8.11 -10.95
N LYS A 105 12.80 8.72 -9.84
CA LYS A 105 13.13 10.11 -9.56
C LYS A 105 14.64 10.33 -9.44
N GLU A 106 15.35 9.47 -8.72
CA GLU A 106 16.81 9.51 -8.62
C GLU A 106 17.47 9.44 -10.01
N LYS A 107 17.01 8.53 -10.87
CA LYS A 107 17.51 8.44 -12.25
C LYS A 107 17.21 9.67 -13.09
N CYS A 108 16.04 10.29 -12.91
CA CYS A 108 15.74 11.55 -13.58
C CYS A 108 16.68 12.66 -13.12
N ASP A 109 16.89 12.79 -11.81
CA ASP A 109 17.79 13.80 -11.25
C ASP A 109 19.24 13.61 -11.76
N ASP A 110 19.71 12.36 -11.88
CA ASP A 110 21.02 12.03 -12.45
C ASP A 110 21.13 12.41 -13.94
N VAL A 111 20.07 12.14 -14.72
CA VAL A 111 20.01 12.49 -16.14
C VAL A 111 19.97 14.00 -16.33
N ASP A 112 19.15 14.71 -15.55
CA ASP A 112 19.06 16.17 -15.60
C ASP A 112 20.41 16.81 -15.25
N THR A 113 21.08 16.32 -14.21
CA THR A 113 22.44 16.75 -13.85
C THR A 113 23.43 16.50 -15.01
N SER A 114 23.34 15.34 -15.66
CA SER A 114 24.20 15.01 -16.81
C SER A 114 23.95 15.93 -18.01
N ILE A 115 22.68 16.31 -18.26
CA ILE A 115 22.31 17.26 -19.30
C ILE A 115 22.85 18.65 -18.99
N GLU A 116 22.74 19.12 -17.74
CA GLU A 116 23.28 20.41 -17.33
C GLU A 116 24.80 20.49 -17.56
N HIS A 117 25.54 19.44 -17.18
CA HIS A 117 26.98 19.35 -17.43
C HIS A 117 27.30 19.39 -18.93
N LEU A 118 26.61 18.59 -19.74
CA LEU A 118 26.85 18.56 -21.19
C LEU A 118 26.55 19.91 -21.85
N CYS A 119 25.46 20.57 -21.44
CA CYS A 119 25.13 21.92 -21.91
C CYS A 119 26.23 22.93 -21.56
N SER A 120 26.81 22.84 -20.36
CA SER A 120 27.93 23.68 -19.93
C SER A 120 29.18 23.44 -20.77
N ASP A 121 29.53 22.17 -21.01
CA ASP A 121 30.68 21.78 -21.84
C ASP A 121 30.54 22.28 -23.28
N VAL A 122 29.34 22.13 -23.87
CA VAL A 122 29.04 22.62 -25.22
C VAL A 122 29.13 24.15 -25.28
N ALA A 123 28.59 24.87 -24.29
CA ALA A 123 28.68 26.32 -24.24
C ALA A 123 30.14 26.80 -24.13
N ALA A 124 30.95 26.14 -23.31
CA ALA A 124 32.37 26.43 -23.18
C ALA A 124 33.13 26.20 -24.49
N ALA A 125 32.88 25.07 -25.16
CA ALA A 125 33.50 24.75 -26.45
C ALA A 125 33.11 25.76 -27.55
N LEU A 126 31.84 26.19 -27.59
CA LEU A 126 31.37 27.21 -28.52
C LEU A 126 32.05 28.57 -28.26
N PHE A 127 32.19 28.96 -26.99
CA PHE A 127 32.86 30.20 -26.62
C PHE A 127 34.34 30.19 -27.02
N GLU A 128 35.04 29.07 -26.79
CA GLU A 128 36.43 28.89 -27.22
C GLU A 128 36.54 28.98 -28.74
N LEU A 129 35.64 28.32 -29.47
CA LEU A 129 35.62 28.36 -30.93
C LEU A 129 35.36 29.79 -31.47
N GLU A 130 34.41 30.52 -30.88
CA GLU A 130 34.11 31.91 -31.23
C GLU A 130 35.33 32.82 -31.00
N ASN A 131 36.00 32.66 -29.86
CA ASN A 131 37.21 33.40 -29.53
C ASN A 131 38.35 33.09 -30.53
N HIS A 132 38.56 31.81 -30.88
CA HIS A 132 39.54 31.41 -31.89
C HIS A 132 39.21 31.97 -33.27
N TYR A 133 37.93 31.98 -33.66
CA TYR A 133 37.48 32.59 -34.92
C TYR A 133 37.73 34.10 -34.92
N ALA A 134 37.40 34.81 -33.83
CA ALA A 134 37.60 36.24 -33.67
C ALA A 134 39.08 36.67 -33.80
N GLN A 135 39.99 35.80 -33.37
CA GLN A 135 41.45 35.96 -33.48
C GLN A 135 42.03 35.48 -34.82
N SER A 136 41.22 34.81 -35.66
CA SER A 136 41.69 34.26 -36.92
C SER A 136 41.84 35.33 -38.00
N LYS A 137 42.86 35.17 -38.85
CA LYS A 137 43.12 36.00 -40.04
C LYS A 137 42.01 35.96 -41.10
N TRP A 138 41.01 35.09 -40.94
CA TRP A 138 39.89 34.88 -41.85
C TRP A 138 38.62 35.59 -41.39
N ARG A 139 38.67 36.33 -40.28
CA ARG A 139 37.58 37.18 -39.84
C ARG A 139 37.23 38.13 -40.98
N HIS A 140 36.04 37.93 -41.55
CA HIS A 140 35.51 38.83 -42.58
C HIS A 140 35.49 40.25 -41.99
N PRO A 141 36.08 41.26 -42.65
CA PRO A 141 35.94 42.64 -42.20
C PRO A 141 34.44 42.94 -42.21
N THR A 142 33.88 43.27 -41.06
CA THR A 142 32.59 43.98 -41.03
C THR A 142 32.79 45.26 -41.83
N PRO A 143 31.90 45.62 -42.77
CA PRO A 143 32.02 46.89 -43.47
C PRO A 143 32.02 48.00 -42.42
N ASP A 144 33.13 48.70 -42.34
CA ASP A 144 33.34 49.83 -41.47
C ASP A 144 32.24 50.88 -41.74
N GLY A 145 31.40 51.20 -40.74
CA GLY A 145 30.48 52.35 -40.82
C GLY A 145 28.98 52.15 -40.60
N ALA A 146 28.51 51.22 -39.76
CA ALA A 146 27.16 51.32 -39.21
C ALA A 146 27.22 51.28 -37.67
N ALA A 147 27.02 52.47 -37.09
CA ALA A 147 26.95 52.70 -35.66
C ALA A 147 26.05 51.67 -34.97
N ASN A 148 26.56 51.07 -33.89
CA ASN A 148 25.77 50.27 -32.98
C ASN A 148 24.69 51.20 -32.37
N PRO A 149 23.38 50.98 -32.60
CA PRO A 149 22.36 51.84 -32.00
C PRO A 149 22.41 51.69 -30.47
N PRO A 150 22.19 52.78 -29.72
CA PRO A 150 22.29 52.75 -28.26
C PRO A 150 21.24 51.79 -27.70
N LEU A 151 21.64 50.99 -26.71
CA LEU A 151 20.73 50.20 -25.89
C LEU A 151 19.73 51.17 -25.24
N LEU A 152 18.44 51.00 -25.56
CA LEU A 152 17.34 51.72 -24.92
C LEU A 152 17.30 51.38 -23.41
N PRO A 153 16.86 52.34 -22.56
CA PRO A 153 16.89 52.23 -21.10
C PRO A 153 15.97 51.14 -20.54
#